data_AF-A0A815R3C7-F1
#
_entry.id   AF-A0A815R3C7-F1
#
_cell.length_a   1.000
_cell.length_b   1.000
_cell.length_c   1.000
_cell.angle_alpha   90.00
_cell.angle_beta   90.00
_cell.angle_gamma   90.00
#
_symmetry.space_group_name_H-M   'P 1'
#
loop_
_entity.id
_entity.type
_entity.pdbx_description
1 polymer ?
#
loop_
_entity_poly.entity_id
_entity_poly.type
_entity_poly.pdbx_seq_one_letter_code
_entity_poly.pdbx_strand_id
1 'polypeptide(L)'
;MSAIPQSTTCHTYELGSDHQVSVLTQIAEIGSGTFTYIDELNAVGDSFSHTLGSLFSCIAQNIEAKIELENPYQIVKVHSIFPSSPVPSSCVTIKIHDLNEEEKRNLVFEIHVATVNETDAEKSQIGTASVNYIDPLSQKILFTQSIPLRLIRSKVINDEKLLEVNYDLDVQRNRIIAANGMKEATAHAENHDMDQAKAILQAVIDKISASISLNDTLCQGLINDLNKGIEKFEHDKQQFTAYMYNMEIQYRTERGTYMAPMFTNANMYITSSN
;
A
#
# COMPACT_ATOMS: atom_id res chain seq x y z
N MET A 1 13.54 -12.10 24.15
CA MET A 1 13.02 -12.86 23.02
C MET A 1 14.20 -13.22 22.13
N SER A 2 14.43 -14.50 21.84
CA SER A 2 15.39 -14.89 20.80
C SER A 2 14.91 -14.32 19.48
N ALA A 3 15.78 -13.62 18.75
CA ALA A 3 15.44 -13.06 17.45
C ALA A 3 14.95 -14.17 16.51
N ILE A 4 13.90 -13.89 15.74
CA ILE A 4 13.48 -14.77 14.65
C ILE A 4 14.70 -14.94 13.72
N PRO A 5 15.12 -16.17 13.38
CA PRO A 5 16.25 -16.38 12.48
C PRO A 5 16.02 -15.64 11.17
N GLN A 6 17.08 -15.05 10.61
CA GLN A 6 16.99 -14.20 9.40
C GLN A 6 16.45 -14.94 8.15
N SER A 7 16.38 -16.27 8.20
CA SER A 7 15.82 -17.15 7.15
C SER A 7 14.39 -17.64 7.45
N THR A 8 13.70 -17.09 8.45
CA THR A 8 12.36 -17.54 8.87
C THR A 8 11.35 -16.41 8.73
N THR A 9 10.28 -16.66 7.96
CA THR A 9 9.16 -15.74 7.86
C THR A 9 8.10 -16.05 8.93
N CYS A 10 7.56 -15.02 9.59
CA CYS A 10 6.53 -15.18 10.62
C CYS A 10 5.21 -14.51 10.22
N HIS A 11 4.16 -15.31 10.05
CA HIS A 11 2.80 -14.81 9.83
C HIS A 11 1.98 -15.00 11.11
N THR A 12 1.21 -13.99 11.48
CA THR A 12 0.36 -14.01 12.68
C THR A 12 -1.11 -13.90 12.27
N TYR A 13 -1.96 -14.61 12.99
CA TYR A 13 -3.41 -14.61 12.76
C TYR A 13 -4.12 -14.34 14.07
N GLU A 14 -5.15 -13.53 14.02
CA GLU A 14 -6.04 -13.26 15.14
C GLU A 14 -7.46 -13.68 14.78
N LEU A 15 -8.06 -14.50 15.63
CA LEU A 15 -9.46 -14.90 15.53
C LEU A 15 -10.24 -14.25 16.66
N GLY A 16 -11.26 -13.46 16.32
CA GLY A 16 -12.03 -12.68 17.31
C GLY A 16 -11.27 -11.45 17.82
N SER A 17 -11.79 -10.79 18.86
CA SER A 17 -11.35 -9.44 19.26
C SER A 17 -10.52 -9.38 20.55
N ASP A 18 -10.10 -10.51 21.12
CA ASP A 18 -9.55 -10.56 22.49
C ASP A 18 -8.03 -10.30 22.60
N HIS A 19 -7.33 -9.92 21.53
CA HIS A 19 -5.87 -9.80 21.53
C HIS A 19 -5.33 -8.42 21.12
N GLN A 20 -4.05 -8.19 21.45
CA GLN A 20 -3.35 -6.96 21.09
C GLN A 20 -2.80 -7.06 19.66
N VAL A 21 -3.62 -6.65 18.70
CA VAL A 21 -3.31 -6.54 17.26
C VAL A 21 -1.93 -5.94 17.00
N SER A 22 -1.57 -4.90 17.75
CA SER A 22 -0.29 -4.20 17.63
C SER A 22 0.92 -5.09 17.91
N VAL A 23 0.80 -6.05 18.83
CA VAL A 23 1.88 -6.99 19.17
C VAL A 23 2.02 -8.04 18.07
N LEU A 24 0.91 -8.63 17.63
CA LEU A 24 0.92 -9.65 16.57
C LEU A 24 1.43 -9.08 15.24
N THR A 25 1.12 -7.81 14.96
CA THR A 25 1.63 -7.12 13.77
C THR A 25 3.12 -6.88 13.85
N GLN A 26 3.62 -6.37 14.98
CA GLN A 26 5.07 -6.18 15.18
C GLN A 26 5.84 -7.50 15.05
N ILE A 27 5.31 -8.60 15.60
CA ILE A 27 5.93 -9.93 15.46
C ILE A 27 6.01 -10.35 13.99
N ALA A 28 4.91 -10.18 13.23
CA ALA A 28 4.88 -10.50 11.82
C ALA A 28 5.85 -9.62 11.01
N GLU A 29 5.90 -8.32 11.28
CA GLU A 29 6.82 -7.38 10.63
C GLU A 29 8.29 -7.73 10.91
N ILE A 30 8.66 -8.03 12.15
CA ILE A 30 10.02 -8.48 12.51
C ILE A 30 10.38 -9.75 11.75
N GLY A 31 9.41 -10.65 11.57
CA GLY A 31 9.56 -11.86 10.77
C GLY A 31 9.30 -11.67 9.28
N SER A 32 9.20 -10.45 8.74
CA SER A 32 8.91 -10.17 7.32
C SER A 32 7.64 -10.86 6.75
N GLY A 33 6.72 -11.30 7.61
CA GLY A 33 5.46 -11.92 7.22
C GLY A 33 4.30 -10.93 7.26
N THR A 34 3.10 -11.42 7.56
CA THR A 34 1.87 -10.62 7.59
C THR A 34 1.04 -10.93 8.82
N PHE A 35 0.35 -9.92 9.33
CA PHE A 35 -0.74 -10.08 10.27
C PHE A 35 -2.06 -10.19 9.50
N THR A 36 -2.93 -11.10 9.91
CA THR A 36 -4.28 -11.26 9.34
C THR A 36 -5.31 -11.32 10.46
N TYR A 37 -6.24 -10.37 10.46
CA TYR A 37 -7.43 -10.43 11.30
C TYR A 37 -8.50 -11.32 10.65
N ILE A 38 -9.04 -12.26 11.42
CA ILE A 38 -10.07 -13.19 11.01
C ILE A 38 -11.32 -12.95 11.88
N ASP A 39 -12.36 -12.40 11.25
CA ASP A 39 -13.62 -12.04 11.92
C ASP A 39 -14.44 -13.30 12.26
N GLU A 40 -14.51 -14.24 11.33
CA GLU A 40 -15.34 -15.44 11.44
C GLU A 40 -14.52 -16.74 11.32
N LEU A 41 -14.87 -17.76 12.10
CA LEU A 41 -14.16 -19.04 12.15
C LEU A 41 -14.09 -19.76 10.78
N ASN A 42 -15.08 -19.55 9.92
CA ASN A 42 -15.14 -20.11 8.56
C ASN A 42 -14.02 -19.56 7.65
N ALA A 43 -13.56 -18.33 7.86
CA ALA A 43 -12.53 -17.66 7.06
C ALA A 43 -11.11 -18.06 7.44
N VAL A 44 -10.94 -18.88 8.49
CA VAL A 44 -9.64 -19.39 8.93
C VAL A 44 -8.96 -20.22 7.84
N GLY A 45 -9.70 -21.18 7.25
CA GLY A 45 -9.15 -22.05 6.21
C GLY A 45 -8.66 -21.29 4.99
N ASP A 46 -9.41 -20.28 4.56
CA ASP A 46 -9.07 -19.44 3.41
C ASP A 46 -7.83 -18.58 3.70
N SER A 47 -7.75 -17.99 4.91
CA SER A 47 -6.61 -17.18 5.34
C SER A 47 -5.31 -18.00 5.36
N PHE A 48 -5.35 -19.23 5.90
CA PHE A 48 -4.19 -20.12 5.90
C PHE A 48 -3.80 -20.56 4.49
N SER A 49 -4.79 -20.90 3.64
CA SER A 49 -4.54 -21.32 2.26
C SER A 49 -3.88 -20.22 1.44
N HIS A 50 -4.31 -18.97 1.65
CA HIS A 50 -3.70 -17.81 1.00
C HIS A 50 -2.23 -17.64 1.38
N THR A 51 -1.91 -17.68 2.67
CA THR A 51 -0.51 -17.56 3.12
C THR A 51 0.35 -18.72 2.64
N LEU A 52 -0.17 -19.95 2.64
CA LEU A 52 0.55 -21.10 2.08
C LEU A 52 0.80 -20.93 0.57
N GLY A 53 -0.20 -20.48 -0.19
CA GLY A 53 -0.06 -20.18 -1.61
C GLY A 53 1.01 -19.12 -1.87
N SER A 54 1.04 -18.08 -1.04
CA SER A 54 2.00 -16.97 -1.16
C SER A 54 3.46 -17.45 -1.10
N LEU A 55 3.77 -18.47 -0.29
CA LEU A 55 5.12 -19.00 -0.12
C LEU A 55 5.68 -19.60 -1.42
N PHE A 56 4.82 -20.21 -2.24
CA PHE A 56 5.23 -20.86 -3.49
C PHE A 56 5.22 -19.92 -4.69
N SER A 57 4.66 -18.73 -4.53
CA SER A 57 4.51 -17.72 -5.58
C SER A 57 5.53 -16.58 -5.50
N CYS A 58 6.51 -16.64 -4.59
CA CYS A 58 7.50 -15.56 -4.47
C CYS A 58 8.37 -15.45 -5.73
N ILE A 59 8.37 -14.27 -6.35
CA ILE A 59 9.12 -13.98 -7.59
C ILE A 59 10.27 -13.00 -7.39
N ALA A 60 10.29 -12.25 -6.29
CA ALA A 60 11.37 -11.31 -5.98
C ALA A 60 11.51 -11.14 -4.47
N GLN A 61 12.74 -11.32 -3.97
CA GLN A 61 13.11 -11.18 -2.56
C GLN A 61 13.97 -9.95 -2.31
N ASN A 62 13.92 -9.39 -1.10
CA ASN A 62 14.79 -8.29 -0.66
C ASN A 62 14.87 -7.15 -1.70
N ILE A 63 13.70 -6.60 -2.04
CA ILE A 63 13.55 -5.66 -3.14
C ILE A 63 14.02 -4.27 -2.69
N GLU A 64 14.87 -3.62 -3.48
CA GLU A 64 15.23 -2.23 -3.29
C GLU A 64 14.82 -1.40 -4.52
N ALA A 65 13.88 -0.48 -4.33
CA ALA A 65 13.53 0.52 -5.33
C ALA A 65 14.38 1.77 -5.12
N LYS A 66 15.04 2.24 -6.18
CA LYS A 66 15.93 3.40 -6.15
C LYS A 66 15.44 4.46 -7.12
N ILE A 67 15.25 5.67 -6.62
CA ILE A 67 14.94 6.86 -7.41
C ILE A 67 16.11 7.84 -7.31
N GLU A 68 16.68 8.22 -8.45
CA GLU A 68 17.78 9.16 -8.56
C GLU A 68 17.35 10.35 -9.41
N LEU A 69 17.42 11.54 -8.85
CA LEU A 69 17.07 12.80 -9.48
C LEU A 69 18.32 13.62 -9.76
N GLU A 70 18.31 14.33 -10.89
CA GLU A 70 19.34 15.30 -11.23
C GLU A 70 19.15 16.59 -10.43
N ASN A 71 20.23 17.33 -10.18
CA ASN A 71 20.10 18.67 -9.59
C ASN A 71 19.28 19.58 -10.53
N PRO A 72 18.37 20.43 -10.01
CA PRO A 72 18.12 20.75 -8.60
C PRO A 72 16.94 19.97 -7.97
N TYR A 73 16.50 18.86 -8.56
CA TYR A 73 15.31 18.13 -8.11
C TYR A 73 15.59 17.29 -6.87
N GLN A 74 14.62 17.26 -5.95
CA GLN A 74 14.72 16.49 -4.71
C GLN A 74 13.39 15.83 -4.40
N ILE A 75 13.42 14.58 -3.94
CA ILE A 75 12.25 13.95 -3.31
C ILE A 75 12.11 14.57 -1.93
N VAL A 76 10.96 15.16 -1.64
CA VAL A 76 10.66 15.79 -0.35
C VAL A 76 9.80 14.93 0.56
N LYS A 77 9.06 13.97 -0.03
CA LYS A 77 8.24 13.02 0.73
C LYS A 77 8.14 11.69 0.02
N VAL A 78 8.21 10.62 0.81
CA VAL A 78 7.92 9.24 0.40
C VAL A 78 6.63 8.84 1.13
N HIS A 79 5.57 8.51 0.39
CA HIS A 79 4.31 8.05 0.97
C HIS A 79 4.31 6.53 1.11
N SER A 80 5.15 6.04 2.01
CA SER A 80 5.30 4.60 2.27
C SER A 80 5.65 4.35 3.73
N ILE A 81 5.30 3.17 4.24
CA ILE A 81 5.77 2.66 5.53
C ILE A 81 7.05 1.84 5.42
N PHE A 82 7.44 1.50 4.20
CA PHE A 82 8.68 0.75 3.97
C PHE A 82 9.89 1.58 4.39
N PRO A 83 10.92 0.96 5.00
CA PRO A 83 12.16 1.65 5.33
C PRO A 83 12.74 2.33 4.09
N SER A 84 12.99 3.63 4.19
CA SER A 84 13.56 4.42 3.09
C SER A 84 14.72 5.29 3.55
N SER A 85 15.55 5.71 2.59
CA SER A 85 16.53 6.77 2.82
C SER A 85 15.84 8.05 3.32
N PRO A 86 16.51 8.86 4.17
CA PRO A 86 15.98 10.14 4.61
C PRO A 86 15.71 11.10 3.44
N VAL A 87 14.66 11.92 3.59
CA VAL A 87 14.30 13.02 2.69
C VAL A 87 14.35 14.36 3.44
N PRO A 88 14.61 15.50 2.76
CA PRO A 88 14.75 15.67 1.32
C PRO A 88 16.08 15.11 0.76
N SER A 89 16.02 14.49 -0.43
CA SER A 89 17.20 13.92 -1.09
C SER A 89 17.01 13.82 -2.61
N SER A 90 18.10 13.94 -3.37
CA SER A 90 18.09 13.61 -4.81
C SER A 90 18.23 12.11 -5.08
N CYS A 91 18.56 11.29 -4.08
CA CYS A 91 18.62 9.84 -4.19
C CYS A 91 17.90 9.19 -3.02
N VAL A 92 16.86 8.41 -3.29
CA VAL A 92 16.11 7.68 -2.28
C VAL A 92 16.07 6.20 -2.64
N THR A 93 16.46 5.36 -1.69
CA THR A 93 16.27 3.91 -1.76
C THR A 93 15.16 3.50 -0.80
N ILE A 94 14.25 2.64 -1.24
CA ILE A 94 13.14 2.08 -0.46
C ILE A 94 13.29 0.58 -0.43
N LYS A 95 13.29 -0.01 0.77
CA LYS A 95 13.36 -1.46 0.98
C LYS A 95 11.96 -2.03 1.07
N ILE A 96 11.53 -2.70 0.01
CA ILE A 96 10.20 -3.30 -0.09
C ILE A 96 10.32 -4.77 0.33
N HIS A 97 9.29 -5.30 0.98
CA HIS A 97 9.22 -6.72 1.25
C HIS A 97 9.13 -7.54 -0.03
N ASP A 98 9.29 -8.86 0.11
CA ASP A 98 9.15 -9.81 -0.97
C ASP A 98 7.82 -9.65 -1.74
N LEU A 99 7.89 -9.91 -3.04
CA LEU A 99 6.79 -9.79 -3.99
C LEU A 99 6.45 -11.17 -4.55
N ASN A 100 5.17 -11.48 -4.51
CA ASN A 100 4.61 -12.70 -5.09
C ASN A 100 4.09 -12.47 -6.51
N GLU A 101 3.82 -13.56 -7.21
CA GLU A 101 3.17 -13.54 -8.52
C GLU A 101 1.84 -12.77 -8.43
N GLU A 102 1.53 -12.02 -9.49
CA GLU A 102 0.34 -11.14 -9.59
C GLU A 102 0.29 -9.93 -8.63
N GLU A 103 1.18 -9.85 -7.64
CA GLU A 103 1.24 -8.70 -6.76
C GLU A 103 1.85 -7.46 -7.45
N LYS A 104 1.35 -6.29 -7.05
CA LYS A 104 1.89 -4.98 -7.44
C LYS A 104 2.12 -4.14 -6.19
N ARG A 105 3.19 -3.36 -6.20
CA ARG A 105 3.50 -2.37 -5.15
C ARG A 105 3.65 -1.00 -5.81
N ASN A 106 2.82 -0.06 -5.40
CA ASN A 106 2.82 1.28 -5.94
C ASN A 106 3.49 2.23 -4.94
N LEU A 107 4.55 2.91 -5.38
CA LEU A 107 5.27 3.89 -4.56
C LEU A 107 4.95 5.30 -5.04
N VAL A 108 4.50 6.15 -4.12
CA VAL A 108 4.17 7.56 -4.42
C VAL A 108 5.16 8.49 -3.73
N PHE A 109 5.64 9.46 -4.50
CA PHE A 109 6.64 10.44 -4.07
C PHE A 109 6.15 11.86 -4.32
N GLU A 110 6.56 12.79 -3.48
CA GLU A 110 6.50 14.22 -3.77
C GLU A 110 7.89 14.71 -4.13
N ILE A 111 7.99 15.41 -5.26
CA ILE A 111 9.25 15.94 -5.80
C ILE A 111 9.19 17.46 -5.75
N HIS A 112 10.21 18.08 -5.17
CA HIS A 112 10.45 19.51 -5.29
C HIS A 112 10.90 19.83 -6.72
N VAL A 113 10.09 20.64 -7.39
CA VAL A 113 10.33 21.11 -8.75
C VAL A 113 10.57 22.61 -8.70
N ALA A 114 11.82 23.03 -8.86
CA ALA A 114 12.17 24.45 -8.89
C ALA A 114 11.59 25.14 -10.13
N THR A 115 11.26 26.42 -9.98
CA THR A 115 10.99 27.34 -11.09
C THR A 115 12.28 27.53 -11.89
N VAL A 116 12.19 27.43 -13.21
CA VAL A 116 13.34 27.59 -14.13
C VAL A 116 13.12 28.79 -15.04
N ASN A 117 14.21 29.36 -15.55
CA ASN A 117 14.14 30.41 -16.56
C ASN A 117 13.69 29.81 -17.91
N GLU A 118 13.10 30.64 -18.79
CA GLU A 118 12.52 30.18 -20.07
C GLU A 118 13.52 29.42 -20.96
N THR A 119 14.82 29.71 -20.84
CA THR A 119 15.91 29.08 -21.60
C THR A 119 16.29 27.69 -21.12
N ASP A 120 15.89 27.28 -19.91
CA ASP A 120 16.25 25.98 -19.31
C ASP A 120 15.14 24.93 -19.49
N ALA A 121 14.06 25.28 -20.21
CA ALA A 121 12.89 24.43 -20.43
C ALA A 121 13.16 23.17 -21.29
N GLU A 122 14.36 23.03 -21.86
CA GLU A 122 14.73 21.93 -22.75
C GLU A 122 15.10 20.63 -22.02
N LYS A 123 15.37 20.66 -20.71
CA LYS A 123 15.65 19.43 -19.94
C LYS A 123 14.36 18.73 -19.53
N SER A 124 13.96 17.76 -20.35
CA SER A 124 12.81 16.90 -20.06
C SER A 124 13.13 15.79 -19.06
N GLN A 125 14.34 15.23 -19.05
CA GLN A 125 14.69 14.18 -18.09
C GLN A 125 15.14 14.80 -16.76
N ILE A 126 14.58 14.32 -15.66
CA ILE A 126 14.85 14.83 -14.31
C ILE A 126 15.51 13.79 -13.41
N GLY A 127 15.66 12.55 -13.90
CA GLY A 127 16.19 11.45 -13.11
C GLY A 127 15.87 10.08 -13.71
N THR A 128 16.07 9.04 -12.91
CA THR A 128 15.79 7.65 -13.22
C THR A 128 15.17 6.91 -12.03
N ALA A 129 14.43 5.85 -12.33
CA ALA A 129 13.93 4.88 -11.37
C ALA A 129 14.46 3.48 -11.73
N SER A 130 14.85 2.69 -10.75
CA SER A 130 15.28 1.31 -10.94
C SER A 130 14.92 0.45 -9.74
N VAL A 131 14.87 -0.85 -9.94
CA VAL A 131 14.66 -1.84 -8.89
C VAL A 131 15.78 -2.87 -8.95
N ASN A 132 16.26 -3.28 -7.79
CA ASN A 132 17.04 -4.51 -7.67
C ASN A 132 16.32 -5.47 -6.72
N TYR A 133 16.58 -6.77 -6.90
CA TYR A 133 15.97 -7.81 -6.09
C TYR A 133 16.80 -9.10 -6.18
N ILE A 134 16.59 -10.01 -5.23
CA ILE A 134 17.10 -11.38 -5.28
C ILE A 134 16.07 -12.24 -6.00
N ASP A 135 16.48 -12.90 -7.09
CA ASP A 135 15.68 -13.94 -7.73
C ASP A 135 15.65 -15.19 -6.84
N PRO A 136 14.47 -15.62 -6.33
CA PRO A 136 14.36 -16.77 -5.44
C PRO A 136 14.88 -18.07 -6.05
N LEU A 137 14.86 -18.22 -7.38
CA LEU A 137 15.31 -19.44 -8.06
C LEU A 137 16.83 -19.49 -8.19
N SER A 138 17.44 -18.44 -8.73
CA SER A 138 18.89 -18.40 -8.95
C SER A 138 19.70 -17.92 -7.76
N GLN A 139 19.05 -17.32 -6.75
CA GLN A 139 19.67 -16.68 -5.57
C GLN A 139 20.67 -15.57 -5.94
N LYS A 140 20.50 -14.96 -7.11
CA LYS A 140 21.33 -13.85 -7.60
C LYS A 140 20.59 -12.53 -7.44
N ILE A 141 21.36 -11.47 -7.19
CA ILE A 141 20.84 -10.10 -7.26
C ILE A 141 20.71 -9.72 -8.74
N LEU A 142 19.49 -9.38 -9.15
CA LEU A 142 19.14 -8.87 -10.46
C LEU A 142 18.85 -7.37 -10.38
N PHE A 143 19.19 -6.66 -11.45
CA PHE A 143 18.97 -5.22 -11.58
C PHE A 143 18.10 -4.96 -12.79
N THR A 144 17.02 -4.22 -12.61
CA THR A 144 16.21 -3.78 -13.73
C THR A 144 16.95 -2.70 -14.52
N GLN A 145 16.57 -2.52 -15.78
CA GLN A 145 16.97 -1.32 -16.49
C GLN A 145 16.41 -0.08 -15.79
N SER A 146 17.19 0.99 -15.77
CA SER A 146 16.74 2.29 -15.26
C SER A 146 15.75 2.92 -16.23
N ILE A 147 14.60 3.35 -15.73
CA ILE A 147 13.57 4.04 -16.50
C ILE A 147 13.73 5.55 -16.30
N PRO A 148 13.79 6.37 -17.37
CA PRO A 148 13.94 7.81 -17.23
C PRO A 148 12.66 8.47 -16.71
N LEU A 149 12.81 9.34 -15.72
CA LEU A 149 11.74 10.21 -15.23
C LEU A 149 11.77 11.51 -16.02
N ARG A 150 10.61 11.93 -16.54
CA ARG A 150 10.51 13.12 -17.38
C ARG A 150 9.52 14.15 -16.83
N LEU A 151 9.90 15.41 -16.93
CA LEU A 151 9.09 16.58 -16.61
C LEU A 151 8.92 17.43 -17.86
N ILE A 152 7.67 17.61 -18.27
CA ILE A 152 7.33 18.51 -19.36
C ILE A 152 7.09 19.90 -18.78
N ARG A 153 7.80 20.90 -19.28
CA ARG A 153 7.63 22.30 -18.91
C ARG A 153 7.17 23.07 -20.15
N SER A 154 5.91 23.49 -20.17
CA SER A 154 5.39 24.29 -21.27
C SER A 154 4.82 25.62 -20.78
N LYS A 155 5.16 26.70 -21.48
CA LYS A 155 4.58 28.03 -21.26
C LYS A 155 3.13 28.10 -21.77
N VAL A 156 2.81 27.33 -22.80
CA VAL A 156 1.48 27.23 -23.40
C VAL A 156 1.10 25.75 -23.44
N ILE A 157 0.04 25.38 -22.74
CA ILE A 157 -0.43 24.00 -22.72
C ILE A 157 -1.40 23.85 -23.89
N ASN A 158 -0.90 23.28 -24.99
CA ASN A 158 -1.69 23.03 -26.20
C ASN A 158 -2.38 21.65 -26.18
N ASP A 159 -2.00 20.77 -25.26
CA ASP A 159 -2.57 19.45 -25.07
C ASP A 159 -3.33 19.41 -23.75
N GLU A 160 -4.67 19.41 -23.81
CA GLU A 160 -5.54 19.39 -22.64
C GLU A 160 -5.31 18.15 -21.77
N LYS A 161 -4.80 17.05 -22.34
CA LYS A 161 -4.47 15.84 -21.56
C LYS A 161 -3.38 16.07 -20.53
N LEU A 162 -2.51 17.07 -20.73
CA LEU A 162 -1.48 17.44 -19.74
C LEU A 162 -2.08 18.14 -18.51
N LEU A 163 -3.33 18.59 -18.57
CA LEU A 163 -4.07 19.19 -17.46
C LEU A 163 -4.92 18.17 -16.71
N GLU A 164 -5.15 17.00 -17.29
CA GLU A 164 -5.92 15.93 -16.65
C GLU A 164 -5.13 15.32 -15.49
N VAL A 165 -5.85 14.98 -14.42
CA VAL A 165 -5.26 14.23 -13.32
C VAL A 165 -4.92 12.83 -13.83
N ASN A 166 -3.69 12.38 -13.59
CA ASN A 166 -3.30 11.01 -13.92
C ASN A 166 -4.15 10.02 -13.10
N TYR A 167 -4.94 9.19 -13.78
CA TYR A 167 -5.89 8.28 -13.16
C TYR A 167 -5.23 7.29 -12.19
N ASP A 168 -4.13 6.64 -12.60
CA ASP A 168 -3.42 5.68 -11.75
C ASP A 168 -2.87 6.36 -10.48
N LEU A 169 -2.36 7.58 -10.59
CA LEU A 169 -1.90 8.36 -9.45
C LEU A 169 -3.07 8.78 -8.53
N ASP A 170 -4.24 9.09 -9.08
CA ASP A 170 -5.44 9.40 -8.31
C ASP A 170 -5.89 8.21 -7.45
N VAL A 171 -5.93 7.01 -8.04
CA VAL A 171 -6.20 5.74 -7.32
C VAL A 171 -5.25 5.59 -6.13
N GLN A 172 -3.95 5.82 -6.35
CA GLN A 172 -2.94 5.68 -5.29
C GLN A 172 -3.02 6.79 -4.23
N ARG A 173 -3.40 8.02 -4.61
CA ARG A 173 -3.67 9.11 -3.66
C ARG A 173 -4.85 8.77 -2.75
N ASN A 174 -5.93 8.22 -3.32
CA ASN A 174 -7.08 7.76 -2.55
C ASN A 174 -6.69 6.67 -1.55
N ARG A 175 -5.89 5.69 -1.96
CA ARG A 175 -5.33 4.66 -1.07
C ARG A 175 -4.54 5.28 0.10
N ILE A 176 -3.66 6.24 -0.19
CA ILE A 176 -2.84 6.90 0.84
C ILE A 176 -3.71 7.71 1.80
N ILE A 177 -4.68 8.47 1.30
CA ILE A 177 -5.59 9.27 2.12
C ILE A 177 -6.44 8.36 3.00
N ALA A 178 -6.95 7.25 2.46
CA ALA A 178 -7.70 6.26 3.23
C ALA A 178 -6.87 5.65 4.37
N ALA A 179 -5.67 5.15 4.08
CA ALA A 179 -4.80 4.57 5.10
C ALA A 179 -4.39 5.59 6.18
N ASN A 180 -4.15 6.85 5.79
CA ASN A 180 -3.89 7.92 6.77
C ASN A 180 -5.11 8.24 7.62
N GLY A 181 -6.30 8.27 7.01
CA GLY A 181 -7.57 8.48 7.72
C GLY A 181 -7.90 7.35 8.70
N MET A 182 -7.68 6.09 8.31
CA MET A 182 -7.85 4.93 9.19
C MET A 182 -6.92 5.02 10.41
N LYS A 183 -5.65 5.39 10.20
CA LYS A 183 -4.69 5.62 11.29
C LYS A 183 -5.14 6.72 12.24
N GLU A 184 -5.53 7.86 11.69
CA GLU A 184 -5.95 9.04 12.47
C GLU A 184 -7.24 8.75 13.25
N ALA A 185 -8.23 8.12 12.61
CA ALA A 185 -9.46 7.71 13.26
C ALA A 185 -9.22 6.68 14.38
N THR A 186 -8.30 5.73 14.18
CA THR A 186 -7.89 4.77 15.23
C THR A 186 -7.31 5.50 16.44
N ALA A 187 -6.42 6.47 16.23
CA ALA A 187 -5.83 7.26 17.32
C ALA A 187 -6.88 8.09 18.09
N HIS A 188 -7.87 8.66 17.41
CA HIS A 188 -8.99 9.34 18.07
C HIS A 188 -9.86 8.36 18.86
N ALA A 189 -10.16 7.19 18.29
CA ALA A 189 -10.96 6.17 18.97
C ALA A 189 -10.27 5.62 20.23
N GLU A 190 -8.95 5.40 20.19
CA GLU A 190 -8.14 5.04 21.35
C GLU A 190 -8.27 6.06 22.49
N ASN A 191 -8.30 7.35 22.15
CA ASN A 191 -8.53 8.47 23.07
C ASN A 191 -9.99 8.69 23.48
N HIS A 192 -10.91 7.81 23.09
CA HIS A 192 -12.37 7.90 23.33
C HIS A 192 -13.05 9.08 22.62
N ASP A 193 -12.40 9.68 21.62
CA ASP A 193 -12.96 10.75 20.79
C ASP A 193 -13.61 10.16 19.54
N MET A 194 -14.80 9.63 19.73
CA MET A 194 -15.45 8.80 18.72
C MET A 194 -16.12 9.58 17.60
N ASP A 195 -16.66 10.75 17.94
CA ASP A 195 -17.29 11.64 16.96
C ASP A 195 -16.26 12.12 15.94
N GLN A 196 -15.05 12.44 16.41
CA GLN A 196 -13.96 12.84 15.54
C GLN A 196 -13.46 11.68 14.67
N ALA A 197 -13.35 10.46 15.22
CA ALA A 197 -12.98 9.29 14.43
C ALA A 197 -13.95 9.06 13.26
N LYS A 198 -15.27 9.14 13.51
CA LYS A 198 -16.28 9.04 12.44
C LYS A 198 -16.20 10.18 11.44
N ALA A 199 -16.03 11.41 11.92
CA ALA A 199 -15.91 12.58 11.06
C ALA A 199 -14.71 12.47 10.11
N ILE A 200 -13.58 11.94 10.58
CA ILE A 200 -12.39 11.68 9.76
C ILE A 200 -12.71 10.66 8.66
N LEU A 201 -13.30 9.51 9.01
CA LEU A 201 -13.63 8.46 8.03
C LEU A 201 -14.64 8.98 6.99
N GLN A 202 -15.66 9.71 7.41
CA GLN A 202 -16.64 10.30 6.50
C GLN A 202 -15.99 11.32 5.55
N ALA A 203 -15.13 12.19 6.06
CA ALA A 203 -14.42 13.18 5.24
C ALA A 203 -13.50 12.52 4.20
N VAL A 204 -12.94 11.34 4.52
CA VAL A 204 -12.17 10.54 3.56
C VAL A 204 -13.07 9.92 2.50
N ILE A 205 -14.21 9.33 2.89
CA ILE A 205 -15.20 8.79 1.95
C ILE A 205 -15.64 9.85 0.96
N ASP A 206 -15.96 11.05 1.44
CA ASP A 206 -16.41 12.17 0.61
C ASP A 206 -15.32 12.60 -0.39
N LYS A 207 -14.04 12.63 0.04
CA LYS A 207 -12.90 12.94 -0.84
C LYS A 207 -12.71 11.89 -1.94
N ILE A 208 -12.75 10.61 -1.60
CA ILE A 208 -12.61 9.52 -2.60
C ILE A 208 -13.82 9.54 -3.54
N SER A 209 -15.00 9.82 -3.02
CA SER A 209 -16.24 9.87 -3.82
C SER A 209 -16.27 11.02 -4.83
N ALA A 210 -15.56 12.11 -4.55
CA ALA A 210 -15.40 13.23 -5.47
C ALA A 210 -14.24 13.05 -6.48
N SER A 211 -13.46 11.96 -6.36
CA SER A 211 -12.29 11.72 -7.21
C SER A 211 -12.67 11.17 -8.59
N ILE A 212 -11.79 11.35 -9.57
CA ILE A 212 -12.00 10.81 -10.93
C ILE A 212 -11.94 9.28 -10.96
N SER A 213 -11.26 8.69 -9.98
CA SER A 213 -11.09 7.24 -9.84
C SER A 213 -12.14 6.58 -8.93
N LEU A 214 -13.26 7.26 -8.63
CA LEU A 214 -14.35 6.70 -7.82
C LEU A 214 -14.74 5.27 -8.26
N ASN A 215 -14.90 5.03 -9.56
CA ASN A 215 -15.36 3.73 -10.09
C ASN A 215 -14.26 2.67 -10.17
N ASP A 216 -13.04 2.98 -9.75
CA ASP A 216 -11.96 2.00 -9.65
C ASP A 216 -12.29 0.95 -8.58
N THR A 217 -11.97 -0.32 -8.86
CA THR A 217 -12.22 -1.43 -7.93
C THR A 217 -11.55 -1.20 -6.57
N LEU A 218 -10.33 -0.66 -6.54
CA LEU A 218 -9.66 -0.36 -5.28
C LEU A 218 -10.39 0.77 -4.54
N CYS A 219 -10.78 1.85 -5.23
CA CYS A 219 -11.47 2.97 -4.60
C CYS A 219 -12.84 2.57 -4.03
N GLN A 220 -13.58 1.72 -4.73
CA GLN A 220 -14.82 1.12 -4.22
C GLN A 220 -14.57 0.26 -2.98
N GLY A 221 -13.50 -0.55 -2.98
CA GLY A 221 -13.05 -1.33 -1.82
C GLY A 221 -12.71 -0.44 -0.61
N LEU A 222 -11.95 0.64 -0.83
CA LEU A 222 -11.62 1.62 0.21
C LEU A 222 -12.88 2.21 0.86
N ILE A 223 -13.84 2.67 0.05
CA ILE A 223 -15.10 3.25 0.57
C ILE A 223 -15.89 2.20 1.36
N ASN A 224 -15.99 0.97 0.85
CA ASN A 224 -16.67 -0.11 1.54
C ASN A 224 -16.04 -0.42 2.90
N ASP A 225 -14.71 -0.50 2.99
CA ASP A 225 -14.04 -0.80 4.25
C ASP A 225 -14.09 0.36 5.24
N LEU A 226 -14.06 1.62 4.76
CA LEU A 226 -14.28 2.79 5.61
C LEU A 226 -15.70 2.78 6.19
N ASN A 227 -16.72 2.47 5.39
CA ASN A 227 -18.11 2.32 5.85
C ASN A 227 -18.27 1.18 6.87
N LYS A 228 -17.69 0.00 6.59
CA LYS A 228 -17.66 -1.11 7.55
C LYS A 228 -16.99 -0.73 8.88
N GLY A 229 -15.95 0.10 8.82
CA GLY A 229 -15.37 0.71 10.01
C GLY A 229 -16.39 1.49 10.82
N ILE A 230 -17.12 2.39 10.16
CA ILE A 230 -18.18 3.20 10.79
C ILE A 230 -19.30 2.31 11.38
N GLU A 231 -19.65 1.21 10.73
CA GLU A 231 -20.67 0.25 11.22
C GLU A 231 -20.19 -0.57 12.43
N LYS A 232 -18.97 -1.13 12.37
CA LYS A 232 -18.38 -1.91 13.48
C LYS A 232 -18.24 -1.06 14.74
N PHE A 233 -18.05 0.23 14.58
CA PHE A 233 -18.05 1.17 15.67
C PHE A 233 -19.36 1.15 16.49
N GLU A 234 -20.52 0.95 15.86
CA GLU A 234 -21.82 0.97 16.57
C GLU A 234 -21.96 -0.17 17.60
N HIS A 235 -21.06 -1.15 17.53
CA HIS A 235 -21.10 -2.37 18.34
C HIS A 235 -19.96 -2.44 19.36
N ASP A 236 -18.71 -2.18 18.96
CA ASP A 236 -17.54 -2.34 19.84
C ASP A 236 -16.30 -1.51 19.38
N LYS A 237 -15.74 -0.70 20.31
CA LYS A 237 -14.48 0.05 20.11
C LYS A 237 -13.32 -0.87 19.74
N GLN A 238 -13.20 -2.02 20.38
CA GLN A 238 -12.05 -2.91 20.20
C GLN A 238 -12.06 -3.54 18.80
N GLN A 239 -13.24 -3.95 18.34
CA GLN A 239 -13.44 -4.42 16.97
C GLN A 239 -13.16 -3.33 15.93
N PHE A 240 -13.60 -2.10 16.18
CA PHE A 240 -13.27 -0.95 15.33
C PHE A 240 -11.76 -0.77 15.18
N THR A 241 -11.04 -0.68 16.29
CA THR A 241 -9.59 -0.43 16.27
C THR A 241 -8.83 -1.57 15.59
N ALA A 242 -9.21 -2.83 15.85
CA ALA A 242 -8.58 -3.99 15.24
C ALA A 242 -8.79 -4.01 13.72
N TYR A 243 -10.03 -3.76 13.28
CA TYR A 243 -10.39 -3.75 11.88
C TYR A 243 -9.72 -2.59 11.12
N MET A 244 -9.78 -1.36 11.65
CA MET A 244 -9.13 -0.19 11.02
C MET A 244 -7.62 -0.35 10.92
N TYR A 245 -6.99 -0.87 11.98
CA TYR A 245 -5.55 -1.12 11.96
C TYR A 245 -5.19 -2.19 10.91
N ASN A 246 -5.93 -3.30 10.84
CA ASN A 246 -5.70 -4.32 9.83
C ASN A 246 -5.82 -3.75 8.41
N MET A 247 -6.89 -2.98 8.14
CA MET A 247 -7.10 -2.39 6.82
C MET A 247 -6.04 -1.35 6.47
N GLU A 248 -5.65 -0.51 7.43
CA GLU A 248 -4.55 0.44 7.25
C GLU A 248 -3.29 -0.28 6.75
N ILE A 249 -2.86 -1.33 7.47
CA ILE A 249 -1.63 -2.05 7.14
C ILE A 249 -1.73 -2.74 5.77
N GLN A 250 -2.88 -3.33 5.44
CA GLN A 250 -3.10 -3.94 4.12
C GLN A 250 -2.97 -2.90 2.99
N TYR A 251 -3.62 -1.74 3.12
CA TYR A 251 -3.56 -0.68 2.11
C TYR A 251 -2.17 -0.03 2.00
N ARG A 252 -1.42 0.05 3.10
CA ARG A 252 -0.05 0.60 3.09
C ARG A 252 0.98 -0.36 2.51
N THR A 253 0.88 -1.63 2.86
CA THR A 253 1.83 -2.66 2.40
C THR A 253 1.52 -3.14 0.99
N GLU A 254 0.29 -2.96 0.52
CA GLU A 254 -0.23 -3.54 -0.72
C GLU A 254 -0.07 -5.06 -0.81
N ARG A 255 0.12 -5.76 0.32
CA ARG A 255 0.16 -7.23 0.37
C ARG A 255 -1.26 -7.78 0.22
N GLY A 256 -1.47 -8.66 -0.75
CA GLY A 256 -2.75 -9.35 -0.95
C GLY A 256 -3.97 -8.45 -1.24
N THR A 257 -3.78 -7.19 -1.66
CA THR A 257 -4.82 -6.14 -1.68
C THR A 257 -5.76 -6.19 -2.89
N TYR A 258 -5.97 -7.38 -3.46
CA TYR A 258 -6.93 -7.61 -4.54
C TYR A 258 -7.97 -8.67 -4.19
N MET A 259 -8.40 -8.81 -2.92
CA MET A 259 -9.44 -9.80 -2.60
C MET A 259 -10.47 -9.34 -1.56
N ALA A 260 -11.35 -8.41 -1.97
CA ALA A 260 -12.78 -8.43 -1.60
C ALA A 260 -13.57 -7.58 -2.61
N PRO A 261 -14.54 -8.12 -3.39
CA PRO A 261 -15.44 -9.23 -3.06
C PRO A 261 -15.44 -10.36 -4.12
N MET A 262 -14.29 -10.91 -4.53
CA MET A 262 -14.29 -12.00 -5.53
C MET A 262 -14.52 -13.41 -4.98
N PHE A 263 -14.63 -13.61 -3.66
CA PHE A 263 -14.91 -14.93 -3.09
C PHE A 263 -16.13 -14.91 -2.16
N THR A 264 -17.30 -14.63 -2.73
CA THR A 264 -18.59 -15.09 -2.19
C THR A 264 -19.25 -16.19 -3.02
N ASN A 265 -18.56 -16.77 -4.01
CA ASN A 265 -19.05 -17.96 -4.71
C ASN A 265 -17.94 -19.00 -4.86
N ALA A 266 -17.96 -20.01 -3.99
CA ALA A 266 -17.39 -21.31 -4.26
C ALA A 266 -18.10 -21.91 -5.49
N ASN A 267 -17.60 -21.63 -6.70
CA ASN A 267 -17.90 -22.37 -7.94
C ASN A 267 -17.09 -21.86 -9.15
N MET A 268 -15.75 -21.88 -9.09
CA MET A 268 -14.93 -21.68 -10.30
C MET A 268 -13.81 -22.71 -10.53
N TYR A 269 -13.77 -23.78 -9.72
CA TYR A 269 -12.88 -24.93 -9.96
C TYR A 269 -13.59 -26.28 -9.81
N ILE A 270 -14.84 -26.38 -10.31
CA ILE A 270 -15.36 -27.68 -10.73
C ILE A 270 -15.06 -27.80 -12.21
N THR A 271 -13.94 -28.44 -12.53
CA THR A 271 -13.75 -28.99 -13.87
C THR A 271 -14.84 -30.03 -14.08
N SER A 272 -15.67 -29.83 -15.10
CA SER A 272 -16.55 -30.86 -15.62
C SER A 272 -15.67 -31.97 -16.22
N SER A 273 -15.51 -33.07 -15.50
CA SER A 273 -15.00 -34.32 -16.07
C SER A 273 -16.12 -34.98 -16.89
N ASN A 274 -15.87 -35.18 -18.19
CA ASN A 274 -16.45 -36.31 -18.91
C ASN A 274 -15.77 -37.60 -18.45
#